data_AF-A0A6N9YQ60-F1
#
_entry.id   AF-A0A6N9YQ60-F1
#
_cell.length_a   1.000
_cell.length_b   1.000
_cell.length_c   1.000
_cell.angle_alpha   90.00
_cell.angle_beta   90.00
_cell.angle_gamma   90.00
#
_symmetry.space_group_name_H-M   'P 1'
#
loop_
_entity.id
_entity.type
_entity.pdbx_description
1 polymer ?
#
loop_
_entity_poly.entity_id
_entity_poly.type
_entity_poly.pdbx_seq_one_letter_code
_entity_poly.pdbx_strand_id
1 'polypeptide(L)'
;MIAIATAMLGIVLLAAAVLALVGVAHELTRSPRGRRWVRRRRYAMRVRADAFADLAVLGLRAGRRLVAQQLSRPVPAPARRPVIAVKQQLASR
;
A
#
# COMPACT_ATOMS: atom_id res chain seq x y z
N MET A 1 11.73 -10.30 -2.45
CA MET A 1 12.54 -9.29 -1.73
C MET A 1 12.10 -7.86 -2.06
N ILE A 2 11.99 -7.49 -3.36
CA ILE A 2 11.61 -6.13 -3.79
C ILE A 2 10.25 -5.67 -3.23
N ALA A 3 9.24 -6.54 -3.16
CA ALA A 3 7.92 -6.18 -2.63
C ALA A 3 7.94 -5.76 -1.14
N ILE A 4 8.78 -6.42 -0.33
CA ILE A 4 8.92 -6.09 1.10
C ILE A 4 9.69 -4.79 1.26
N ALA A 5 10.78 -4.62 0.50
CA ALA A 5 11.59 -3.41 0.51
C ALA A 5 10.79 -2.18 0.07
N THR A 6 9.99 -2.30 -0.99
CA THR A 6 9.12 -1.22 -1.47
C THR A 6 8.03 -0.87 -0.46
N ALA A 7 7.44 -1.86 0.22
CA ALA A 7 6.48 -1.61 1.30
C ALA A 7 7.12 -0.87 2.49
N MET A 8 8.29 -1.32 2.96
CA MET A 8 9.03 -0.62 4.03
C MET A 8 9.34 0.82 3.65
N LEU A 9 9.89 1.04 2.45
CA LEU A 9 10.27 2.37 1.98
C LEU A 9 9.05 3.28 1.86
N GLY A 10 7.92 2.75 1.37
CA GLY A 10 6.65 3.47 1.31
C GLY A 10 6.15 3.92 2.68
N ILE A 11 6.19 3.04 3.69
CA ILE A 11 5.74 3.37 5.05
C ILE A 11 6.67 4.42 5.69
N VAL A 12 7.98 4.29 5.53
CA VAL A 12 8.95 5.26 6.07
C VAL A 12 8.77 6.65 5.44
N LEU A 13 8.61 6.71 4.12
CA LEU A 13 8.35 7.99 3.43
C LEU A 13 7.03 8.61 3.87
N LEU A 14 5.98 7.79 4.02
CA LEU A 14 4.69 8.26 4.50
C LEU A 14 4.81 8.83 5.92
N ALA A 15 5.47 8.12 6.83
CA ALA A 15 5.69 8.59 8.20
C ALA A 15 6.47 9.91 8.23
N ALA A 16 7.57 10.01 7.47
CA ALA A 16 8.37 11.23 7.36
C ALA A 16 7.54 12.40 6.83
N ALA A 17 6.71 12.18 5.81
CA ALA A 17 5.82 13.19 5.26
C ALA A 17 4.79 13.68 6.30
N VAL A 18 4.20 12.77 7.08
CA VAL A 18 3.26 13.12 8.17
C VAL A 18 3.95 13.96 9.23
N LEU A 19 5.14 13.55 9.69
CA LEU A 19 5.91 14.32 10.67
C LEU A 19 6.28 15.72 10.15
N ALA A 20 6.74 15.83 8.91
CA ALA A 20 7.06 17.11 8.29
C ALA A 20 5.82 18.03 8.22
N LEU A 21 4.66 17.47 7.82
CA LEU A 21 3.41 18.22 7.76
C LEU A 21 2.97 18.73 9.12
N VAL A 22 3.04 17.87 10.15
CA VAL A 22 2.71 18.24 11.53
C VAL A 22 3.67 19.31 12.06
N GLY A 23 4.97 19.19 11.79
CA GLY A 23 5.97 20.20 12.15
C GLY A 23 5.69 21.56 11.52
N VAL A 24 5.38 21.58 10.22
CA VAL A 24 4.99 22.81 9.51
C VAL A 24 3.70 23.39 10.07
N ALA A 25 2.70 22.57 10.36
CA ALA A 25 1.45 23.01 10.96
C ALA A 25 1.67 23.63 12.35
N HIS A 26 2.52 22.99 13.17
CA HIS A 26 2.88 23.46 14.49
C HIS A 26 3.53 24.86 14.44
N GLU A 27 4.51 25.04 13.55
CA GLU A 27 5.21 26.31 13.38
C GLU A 27 4.28 27.42 12.85
N LEU A 28 3.38 27.06 11.92
CA LEU A 28 2.36 27.97 11.41
C LEU A 28 1.35 28.40 12.48
N THR A 29 1.03 27.53 13.45
CA THR A 29 0.13 27.87 14.55
C THR A 29 0.78 28.78 15.60
N ARG A 30 2.10 28.67 15.79
CA ARG A 30 2.88 29.53 16.71
C ARG A 30 2.94 30.97 16.20
N SER A 31 3.03 31.17 14.89
CA SER A 31 3.12 32.50 14.27
C SER A 31 1.74 33.16 14.01
N PRO A 32 1.55 34.45 14.38
CA PRO A 32 0.33 35.20 14.04
C PRO A 32 0.13 35.39 12.52
N ARG A 33 1.21 35.40 11.74
CA ARG A 33 1.15 35.43 10.26
C ARG A 33 0.68 34.09 9.70
N GLY A 34 1.17 32.98 10.28
CA GLY A 34 0.73 31.62 9.93
C GLY A 34 -0.75 31.40 10.19
N ARG A 35 -1.29 31.89 11.32
CA ARG A 35 -2.74 31.86 11.59
C ARG A 35 -3.59 32.58 10.55
N ARG A 36 -3.17 33.75 10.06
CA ARG A 36 -3.89 34.49 9.00
C ARG A 36 -3.80 33.77 7.65
N TRP A 37 -2.65 33.17 7.34
CA TRP A 37 -2.46 32.38 6.13
C TRP A 37 -3.32 31.11 6.13
N VAL A 38 -3.37 30.38 7.25
CA VAL A 38 -4.23 29.20 7.43
C VAL A 38 -5.70 29.56 7.26
N ARG A 39 -6.17 30.69 7.81
CA ARG A 39 -7.56 31.12 7.62
C ARG A 39 -7.91 31.38 6.15
N ARG A 40 -7.02 32.04 5.40
CA ARG A 40 -7.23 32.31 3.97
C ARG A 40 -7.16 31.06 3.11
N ARG A 41 -6.21 30.16 3.40
CA ARG A 41 -6.01 28.92 2.64
C ARG A 41 -6.83 27.75 3.15
N ARG A 42 -7.61 27.89 4.22
CA ARG A 42 -8.39 26.80 4.83
C ARG A 42 -9.32 26.13 3.83
N TYR A 43 -9.97 26.94 2.98
CA TYR A 43 -10.85 26.41 1.93
C TYR A 43 -10.06 25.60 0.89
N ALA A 44 -8.97 26.16 0.36
CA ALA A 44 -8.10 25.46 -0.59
C ALA A 44 -7.46 24.19 0.01
N MET A 45 -7.12 24.21 1.30
CA MET A 45 -6.62 23.03 2.01
C MET A 45 -7.70 21.96 2.16
N ARG A 46 -8.95 22.34 2.47
CA ARG A 46 -10.07 21.39 2.56
C ARG A 46 -10.34 20.71 1.23
N VAL A 47 -10.47 21.50 0.15
CA VAL A 47 -10.68 20.96 -1.21
C VAL A 47 -9.56 20.01 -1.61
N ARG A 48 -8.29 20.34 -1.28
CA ARG A 48 -7.17 19.43 -1.52
C ARG A 48 -7.22 18.18 -0.65
N ALA A 49 -7.57 18.31 0.62
CA ALA A 49 -7.69 17.17 1.53
C ALA A 49 -8.80 16.20 1.07
N ASP A 50 -9.93 16.73 0.62
CA ASP A 50 -11.02 15.93 0.07
C ASP A 50 -10.57 15.19 -1.20
N ALA A 51 -9.88 15.88 -2.12
CA ALA A 51 -9.31 15.25 -3.31
C ALA A 51 -8.28 14.16 -2.97
N PHE A 52 -7.45 14.36 -1.95
CA PHE A 52 -6.52 13.34 -1.46
C PHE A 52 -7.25 12.16 -0.81
N ALA A 53 -8.33 12.41 -0.06
CA ALA A 53 -9.15 11.37 0.53
C ALA A 53 -9.80 10.50 -0.56
N ASP A 54 -10.34 11.13 -1.60
CA ASP A 54 -10.91 10.41 -2.75
C ASP A 54 -9.87 9.54 -3.47
N LEU A 55 -8.66 10.09 -3.69
CA LEU A 55 -7.54 9.32 -4.26
C LEU A 55 -7.11 8.15 -3.36
N ALA A 56 -7.09 8.35 -2.04
CA ALA A 56 -6.77 7.29 -1.09
C ALA A 56 -7.82 6.17 -1.11
N VAL A 57 -9.11 6.52 -1.18
CA VAL A 57 -10.21 5.55 -1.30
C VAL A 57 -10.11 4.77 -2.61
N LEU A 58 -9.83 5.45 -3.73
CA LEU A 58 -9.61 4.81 -5.03
C LEU A 58 -8.40 3.87 -4.98
N GLY A 59 -7.28 4.32 -4.40
CA GLY A 59 -6.07 3.52 -4.22
C GLY A 59 -6.32 2.27 -3.36
N LEU A 60 -7.07 2.41 -2.26
CA LEU A 60 -7.47 1.29 -1.41
C LEU A 60 -8.37 0.31 -2.14
N ARG A 61 -9.34 0.77 -2.93
CA ARG A 61 -10.21 -0.09 -3.76
C ARG A 61 -9.40 -0.82 -4.83
N ALA A 62 -8.47 -0.14 -5.50
CA ALA A 62 -7.58 -0.75 -6.47
C ALA A 62 -6.67 -1.80 -5.82
N GLY A 63 -6.07 -1.48 -4.68
CA GLY A 63 -5.27 -2.40 -3.88
C GLY A 63 -6.07 -3.64 -3.46
N ARG A 64 -7.30 -3.45 -2.97
CA ARG A 64 -8.20 -4.56 -2.63
C ARG A 64 -8.52 -5.45 -3.84
N ARG A 65 -8.77 -4.85 -5.01
CA ARG A 65 -9.01 -5.60 -6.25
C ARG A 65 -7.77 -6.37 -6.69
N LEU A 66 -6.58 -5.79 -6.59
CA LEU A 66 -5.32 -6.47 -6.90
C LEU A 66 -5.05 -7.63 -5.95
N VAL A 67 -5.30 -7.44 -4.65
CA VAL A 67 -5.19 -8.51 -3.64
C VAL A 67 -6.23 -9.60 -3.90
N ALA A 68 -7.47 -9.23 -4.22
CA ALA A 68 -8.50 -10.19 -4.58
C ALA A 68 -8.12 -10.98 -5.85
N GLN A 69 -7.62 -10.32 -6.89
CA GLN A 69 -7.15 -10.99 -8.11
C GLN A 69 -5.95 -11.91 -7.86
N GLN A 70 -5.03 -11.52 -6.97
CA GLN A 70 -3.92 -12.37 -6.52
C GLN A 70 -4.41 -13.61 -5.78
N LEU A 71 -5.42 -13.47 -4.91
CA LEU A 71 -6.02 -14.57 -4.15
C LEU A 71 -6.93 -15.47 -5.01
N SER A 72 -7.61 -14.91 -6.01
CA SER A 72 -8.47 -15.64 -6.95
C SER A 72 -7.68 -16.33 -8.07
N ARG A 73 -6.40 -16.01 -8.25
CA ARG A 73 -5.54 -16.76 -9.16
C ARG A 73 -5.28 -18.13 -8.55
N PRO A 74 -5.72 -19.24 -9.17
CA PRO A 74 -5.32 -20.56 -8.72
C PRO A 74 -3.79 -20.62 -8.82
N VAL A 75 -3.13 -20.84 -7.67
CA VAL A 75 -1.74 -21.28 -7.65
C VAL A 75 -1.69 -22.50 -8.58
N PRO A 76 -0.88 -22.51 -9.66
CA PRO A 76 -0.68 -23.73 -10.40
C PRO A 76 -0.06 -24.72 -9.41
N ALA A 77 -0.90 -25.64 -8.94
CA ALA A 77 -0.45 -26.72 -8.09
C ALA A 77 0.69 -27.40 -8.86
N PRO A 78 1.89 -27.56 -8.28
CA PRO A 78 2.91 -28.37 -8.92
C PRO A 78 2.28 -29.74 -9.15
N ALA A 79 2.15 -30.12 -10.42
CA ALA A 79 1.57 -31.39 -10.82
C ALA A 79 2.30 -32.47 -10.02
N ARG A 80 1.61 -33.05 -9.04
CA ARG A 80 2.12 -34.14 -8.23
C ARG A 80 2.26 -35.32 -9.17
N ARG A 81 3.44 -35.46 -9.75
CA ARG A 81 3.83 -36.57 -10.63
C ARG A 81 3.41 -37.86 -9.91
N PRO A 82 2.50 -38.67 -10.48
CA PRO A 82 2.08 -39.89 -9.81
C PRO A 82 3.29 -40.82 -9.73
N VAL A 83 3.79 -41.02 -8.50
CA VAL A 83 4.81 -42.02 -8.17
C VAL A 83 4.11 -43.39 -8.15
N ILE A 84 3.63 -43.83 -9.30
CA ILE A 84 3.05 -45.16 -9.51
C ILE A 84 3.62 -45.72 -10.81
N ALA A 85 4.95 -45.83 -10.89
CA ALA A 85 5.61 -46.54 -11.98
C ALA A 85 6.93 -47.21 -11.57
N VAL A 86 7.19 -47.38 -10.26
CA VAL A 86 8.45 -47.98 -9.78
C VAL A 86 8.26 -49.39 -9.19
N LYS A 87 7.03 -49.80 -8.83
CA LYS A 87 6.81 -51.15 -8.27
C LYS A 87 6.66 -52.28 -9.29
N GLN A 88 6.45 -52.00 -10.58
CA GLN A 88 6.31 -53.07 -11.59
C GLN A 88 7.65 -53.62 -12.10
N GLN A 89 8.78 -52.93 -11.91
CA GLN A 89 10.06 -53.35 -12.46
C GLN A 89 10.88 -54.28 -11.56
N LEU A 90 10.43 -54.55 -10.34
CA LEU A 90 11.08 -55.44 -9.37
C LEU A 90 10.42 -56.82 -9.24
N ALA A 91 9.32 -57.06 -9.96
CA ALA A 91 8.61 -58.35 -9.97
C ALA A 91 8.98 -59.26 -11.16
N SER A 92 9.98 -58.89 -11.95
CA SER A 92 10.44 -59.64 -13.13
C SER A 92 11.93 -59.99 -13.10
N ARG A 93 12.50 -60.23 -11.92
CA ARG A 93 13.82 -60.85 -11.76
C ARG A 93 13.72 -62.13 -10.94
#